data_AF-A0A8T5UKJ8-F1
#
_entry.id   AF-A0A8T5UKJ8-F1
#
_cell.length_a   1.000
_cell.length_b   1.000
_cell.length_c   1.000
_cell.angle_alpha   90.00
_cell.angle_beta   90.00
_cell.angle_gamma   90.00
#
_symmetry.space_group_name_H-M   'P 1'
#
loop_
_entity.id
_entity.type
_entity.pdbx_description
1 polymer ?
#
loop_
_entity_poly.entity_id
_entity_poly.type
_entity_poly.pdbx_seq_one_letter_code
_entity_poly.pdbx_strand_id
1 'polypeptide(L)'
;MATCIICHLSIIEGIDSSQDCPNAHPAHSDCLKEWLVHSSNCPLCSNPYSNGVLSEFKDFIKFREDEKLETLNRELRGEELQKVEAIASKMTFLKFLESIDILLNEQEYDYALSRLEMHGNGNLSNKKDQDILFLKGKINYIRGRFDLAINQLFKLIKERYDYPEGFLYLGKAYEALGLDDKAKWAYERVN
;
A
#
# COMPACT_ATOMS: atom_id res chain seq x y z
N MET A 1 38.57 25.62 -30.30
CA MET A 1 37.99 25.61 -28.94
C MET A 1 37.43 24.23 -28.70
N ALA A 2 37.88 23.54 -27.66
CA ALA A 2 37.32 22.25 -27.29
C ALA A 2 35.92 22.44 -26.70
N THR A 3 34.99 21.54 -27.03
CA THR A 3 33.63 21.53 -26.49
C THR A 3 33.45 20.29 -25.66
N CYS A 4 32.90 20.43 -24.45
CA CYS A 4 32.61 19.30 -23.58
C CYS A 4 31.57 18.39 -24.24
N ILE A 5 31.90 17.10 -24.38
CA ILE A 5 31.02 16.11 -25.00
C ILE A 5 29.75 15.79 -24.19
N ILE A 6 29.69 16.23 -22.91
CA ILE A 6 28.57 15.95 -22.00
C ILE A 6 27.58 17.12 -21.97
N CYS A 7 28.06 18.34 -21.76
CA CYS A 7 27.20 19.53 -21.63
C CYS A 7 27.16 20.40 -22.88
N HIS A 8 27.99 20.12 -23.89
CA HIS A 8 28.13 20.87 -25.14
C HIS A 8 28.58 22.34 -25.00
N LEU A 9 29.05 22.73 -23.81
CA LEU A 9 29.63 24.05 -23.57
C LEU A 9 31.13 24.05 -23.92
N SER A 10 31.66 25.22 -24.27
CA SER A 10 33.08 25.43 -24.52
C SER A 10 33.90 25.16 -23.26
N ILE A 11 35.07 24.54 -23.43
CA ILE A 11 36.07 24.37 -22.37
C ILE A 11 37.07 25.52 -22.51
N ILE A 12 37.18 26.33 -21.46
CA ILE A 12 38.06 27.50 -21.42
C ILE A 12 39.36 27.13 -20.69
N GLU A 13 40.47 27.10 -21.42
CA GLU A 13 41.79 26.79 -20.86
C GLU A 13 42.16 27.74 -19.71
N GLY A 14 42.61 27.18 -18.59
CA GLY A 14 43.01 27.93 -17.39
C GLY A 14 41.87 28.34 -16.46
N ILE A 15 40.61 28.18 -16.89
CA ILE A 15 39.41 28.36 -16.04
C ILE A 15 38.78 27.01 -15.73
N ASP A 16 38.63 26.17 -16.76
CA ASP A 16 37.96 24.89 -16.66
C ASP A 16 38.95 23.75 -16.49
N SER A 17 38.70 22.87 -15.51
CA SER A 17 39.32 21.55 -15.45
C SER A 17 38.64 20.62 -16.45
N SER A 18 39.44 19.94 -17.28
CA SER A 18 38.93 18.98 -18.27
C SER A 18 39.76 17.71 -18.32
N GLN A 19 39.12 16.63 -18.71
CA GLN A 19 39.70 15.30 -18.86
C GLN A 19 39.31 14.73 -20.22
N ASP A 20 40.27 14.10 -20.87
CA ASP A 20 40.08 13.48 -22.18
C ASP A 20 39.91 11.98 -22.05
N CYS A 21 39.05 11.41 -22.89
CA CYS A 21 39.03 9.97 -23.07
C CYS A 21 40.24 9.50 -23.92
N PRO A 22 40.53 8.19 -24.02
CA PRO A 22 41.65 7.68 -24.82
C PRO A 22 41.60 8.08 -26.31
N ASN A 23 40.44 8.46 -26.83
CA ASN A 23 40.26 8.97 -28.20
C ASN A 23 40.25 10.50 -28.27
N ALA A 24 40.74 11.20 -27.23
CA ALA A 24 40.81 12.66 -27.15
C ALA A 24 39.45 13.38 -27.26
N HIS A 25 38.39 12.78 -26.68
CA HIS A 25 37.11 13.48 -26.51
C HIS A 25 37.09 14.20 -25.17
N PRO A 26 37.01 15.55 -25.16
CA PRO A 26 37.17 16.33 -23.94
C PRO A 26 35.85 16.48 -23.18
N ALA A 27 35.93 16.41 -21.85
CA ALA A 27 34.82 16.68 -20.95
C ALA A 27 35.27 17.56 -19.78
N HIS A 28 34.41 18.48 -19.32
CA HIS A 28 34.63 19.15 -18.03
C HIS A 28 34.73 18.12 -16.91
N SER A 29 35.65 18.30 -15.98
CA SER A 29 35.83 17.38 -14.85
C SER A 29 34.55 17.21 -14.04
N ASP A 30 33.79 18.29 -13.84
CA ASP A 30 32.50 18.24 -13.13
C ASP A 30 31.43 17.47 -13.91
N CYS A 31 31.37 17.65 -15.23
CA CYS A 31 30.44 16.88 -16.07
C CYS A 31 30.83 15.40 -16.11
N LEU A 32 32.12 15.10 -16.22
CA LEU A 32 32.63 13.74 -16.26
C LEU A 32 32.37 13.03 -14.92
N LYS A 33 32.59 13.71 -13.81
CA LYS A 33 32.34 13.22 -12.46
C LYS A 33 30.90 12.73 -12.27
N GLU A 34 29.90 13.48 -12.73
CA GLU A 34 28.50 13.04 -12.69
C GLU A 34 28.22 11.87 -13.64
N TRP A 35 28.82 11.87 -14.84
CA TRP A 35 28.66 10.79 -15.80
C TRP A 35 29.24 9.46 -15.30
N LEU A 36 30.41 9.49 -14.66
CA LEU A 36 31.11 8.30 -14.15
C LEU A 36 30.34 7.56 -13.06
N VAL A 37 29.34 8.19 -12.42
CA VAL A 37 28.40 7.52 -11.51
C VAL A 37 27.51 6.51 -12.25
N HIS A 38 27.34 6.66 -13.56
CA HIS A 38 26.49 5.82 -14.39
C HIS A 38 27.28 4.92 -15.33
N SER A 39 28.43 5.36 -15.83
CA SER A 39 29.26 4.58 -16.75
C SER A 39 30.71 5.01 -16.71
N SER A 40 31.62 4.04 -16.68
CA SER A 40 33.07 4.27 -16.82
C SER A 40 33.54 4.52 -18.26
N ASN A 41 32.61 4.56 -19.22
CA ASN A 41 32.90 4.68 -20.65
C ASN A 41 32.59 6.09 -21.16
N CYS A 42 33.32 6.51 -22.20
CA CYS A 42 33.05 7.76 -22.89
C CYS A 42 31.63 7.74 -23.53
N PRO A 43 30.80 8.78 -23.35
CA PRO A 43 29.45 8.82 -23.92
C PRO A 43 29.45 8.84 -25.45
N LEU A 44 30.54 9.31 -26.08
CA LEU A 44 30.62 9.45 -27.53
C LEU A 44 31.18 8.21 -28.24
N CYS A 45 32.25 7.62 -27.72
CA CYS A 45 32.93 6.48 -28.36
C CYS A 45 32.85 5.17 -27.59
N SER A 46 32.22 5.17 -26.40
CA SER A 46 32.06 3.99 -25.53
C SER A 46 33.36 3.34 -25.04
N ASN A 47 34.52 3.92 -25.33
CA ASN A 47 35.80 3.45 -24.79
C ASN A 47 35.91 3.82 -23.30
N PRO A 48 36.44 2.92 -22.45
CA PRO A 48 36.63 3.19 -21.02
C PRO A 48 37.62 4.32 -20.80
N TYR A 49 37.37 5.17 -19.80
CA TYR A 49 38.36 6.16 -19.36
C TYR A 49 39.58 5.47 -18.74
N SER A 50 40.72 6.18 -18.75
CA SER A 50 41.95 5.64 -18.20
C SER A 50 41.86 5.44 -16.68
N ASN A 51 42.62 4.48 -16.15
CA ASN A 51 42.64 4.20 -14.71
C ASN A 51 43.04 5.42 -13.86
N GLY A 52 43.87 6.33 -14.41
CA GLY A 52 44.25 7.58 -13.73
C GLY A 52 43.04 8.49 -13.51
N VAL A 53 42.26 8.74 -14.58
CA VAL A 53 41.03 9.53 -14.52
C VAL A 53 40.00 8.87 -13.60
N LEU A 54 39.80 7.56 -13.73
CA LEU A 54 38.86 6.82 -12.87
C LEU A 54 39.28 6.86 -11.38
N SER A 55 40.58 6.81 -11.09
CA SER A 55 41.08 6.88 -9.71
C SER A 55 40.85 8.24 -9.05
N GLU A 56 40.89 9.32 -9.83
CA GLU A 56 40.63 10.70 -9.36
C GLU A 56 39.18 10.84 -8.86
N PHE A 57 38.23 10.18 -9.52
CA PHE A 57 36.81 10.25 -9.18
C PHE A 57 36.31 9.10 -8.31
N LYS A 58 37.16 8.14 -7.96
CA LYS A 58 36.77 6.92 -7.24
C LYS A 58 36.03 7.21 -5.93
N ASP A 59 36.56 8.13 -5.12
CA ASP A 59 35.96 8.46 -3.84
C ASP A 59 34.59 9.14 -4.00
N PHE A 60 34.43 9.95 -5.04
CA PHE A 60 33.15 10.57 -5.35
C PHE A 60 32.12 9.54 -5.85
N ILE A 61 32.52 8.67 -6.78
CA ILE A 61 31.64 7.61 -7.31
C ILE A 61 31.15 6.75 -6.15
N LYS A 62 32.07 6.31 -5.27
CA LYS A 62 31.74 5.53 -4.09
C LYS A 62 30.80 6.28 -3.15
N PHE A 63 31.06 7.55 -2.86
CA PHE A 63 30.18 8.37 -2.03
C PHE A 63 28.74 8.43 -2.60
N ARG A 64 28.59 8.61 -3.92
CA ARG A 64 27.28 8.66 -4.59
C ARG A 64 26.58 7.29 -4.61
N GLU A 65 27.34 6.21 -4.76
CA GLU A 65 26.81 4.85 -4.66
C GLU A 65 26.30 4.55 -3.24
N ASP A 66 27.09 4.89 -2.22
CA ASP A 66 26.72 4.73 -0.81
C ASP A 66 25.47 5.57 -0.47
N GLU A 67 25.39 6.82 -0.92
CA GLU A 67 24.21 7.69 -0.75
C GLU A 67 22.94 7.09 -1.38
N LYS A 68 23.05 6.54 -2.60
CA LYS A 68 21.94 5.84 -3.27
C LYS A 68 21.51 4.59 -2.51
N LEU A 69 22.48 3.80 -2.05
CA LEU A 69 22.22 2.58 -1.28
C LEU A 69 21.55 2.89 0.06
N GLU A 70 21.98 3.93 0.76
CA GLU A 70 21.34 4.39 1.99
C GLU A 70 19.90 4.83 1.77
N THR A 71 19.64 5.56 0.67
CA THR A 71 18.29 6.01 0.30
C THR A 71 17.39 4.80 0.02
N LEU A 72 17.84 3.85 -0.80
CA LEU A 72 17.10 2.63 -1.10
C LEU A 72 16.82 1.80 0.16
N ASN A 73 17.81 1.67 1.05
CA ASN A 73 17.65 0.96 2.32
C ASN A 73 16.62 1.65 3.23
N ARG A 74 16.56 2.98 3.22
CA ARG A 74 15.58 3.75 3.99
C ARG A 74 14.17 3.53 3.46
N GLU A 75 14.00 3.55 2.13
CA GLU A 75 12.72 3.28 1.48
C GLU A 75 12.24 1.86 1.77
N LEU A 76 13.11 0.86 1.60
CA LEU A 76 12.79 -0.55 1.88
C LEU A 76 12.36 -0.75 3.34
N ARG A 77 13.09 -0.18 4.30
CA ARG A 77 12.71 -0.20 5.72
C ARG A 77 11.35 0.48 5.96
N GLY A 78 11.08 1.58 5.25
CA GLY A 78 9.79 2.27 5.30
C GLY A 78 8.65 1.37 4.83
N GLU A 79 8.82 0.67 3.71
CA GLU A 79 7.84 -0.28 3.19
C GLU A 79 7.62 -1.47 4.13
N GLU A 80 8.70 -2.02 4.70
CA GLU A 80 8.62 -3.10 5.69
C GLU A 80 7.83 -2.68 6.92
N LEU A 81 8.08 -1.48 7.44
CA LEU A 81 7.32 -0.93 8.57
C LEU A 81 5.84 -0.76 8.25
N GLN A 82 5.51 -0.24 7.06
CA GLN A 82 4.11 -0.13 6.61
C GLN A 82 3.41 -1.50 6.51
N LYS A 83 4.11 -2.53 6.01
CA LYS A 83 3.58 -3.90 5.95
C LYS A 83 3.35 -4.46 7.34
N VAL A 84 4.29 -4.26 8.27
CA VAL A 84 4.15 -4.69 9.67
C VAL A 84 2.98 -3.98 10.35
N GLU A 85 2.82 -2.67 10.13
CA GLU A 85 1.71 -1.89 10.67
C GLU A 85 0.36 -2.39 10.13
N ALA A 86 0.27 -2.67 8.82
CA ALA A 86 -0.93 -3.24 8.22
C ALA A 86 -1.30 -4.61 8.82
N ILE A 87 -0.29 -5.47 9.06
CA ILE A 87 -0.48 -6.77 9.71
C ILE A 87 -0.94 -6.58 11.17
N ALA A 88 -0.31 -5.69 11.92
CA ALA A 88 -0.67 -5.41 13.31
C ALA A 88 -2.10 -4.86 13.44
N SER A 89 -2.50 -3.94 12.53
CA SER A 89 -3.86 -3.41 12.45
C SER A 89 -4.89 -4.52 12.16
N LYS A 90 -4.59 -5.40 11.19
CA LYS A 90 -5.43 -6.56 10.89
C LYS A 90 -5.55 -7.51 12.09
N MET A 91 -4.44 -7.80 12.78
CA MET A 91 -4.43 -8.68 13.96
C MET A 91 -5.25 -8.06 15.11
N THR A 92 -5.15 -6.75 15.30
CA THR A 92 -5.93 -6.02 16.31
C THR A 92 -7.42 -6.12 16.01
N PHE A 93 -7.81 -5.99 14.74
CA PHE A 93 -9.20 -6.16 14.34
C PHE A 93 -9.69 -7.60 14.53
N LEU A 94 -8.89 -8.62 14.23
CA LEU A 94 -9.26 -10.02 14.47
C LEU A 94 -9.48 -10.31 15.96
N LYS A 95 -8.60 -9.84 16.84
CA LYS A 95 -8.79 -9.94 18.30
C LYS A 95 -10.05 -9.22 18.78
N PHE A 96 -10.37 -8.10 18.15
CA PHE A 96 -11.63 -7.40 18.40
C PHE A 96 -12.83 -8.28 18.00
N LEU A 97 -12.80 -8.93 16.84
CA LEU A 97 -13.88 -9.85 16.43
C LEU A 97 -14.02 -11.04 17.38
N GLU A 98 -12.92 -11.66 17.81
CA GLU A 98 -12.94 -12.72 18.83
C GLU A 98 -13.62 -12.25 20.11
N SER A 99 -13.35 -11.01 20.53
CA SER A 99 -14.02 -10.44 21.71
C SER A 99 -15.51 -10.23 21.53
N ILE A 100 -15.98 -9.98 20.29
CA ILE A 100 -17.41 -9.92 19.99
C ILE A 100 -18.02 -11.32 20.09
N ASP A 101 -17.38 -12.34 19.52
CA ASP A 101 -17.89 -13.72 19.58
C ASP A 101 -18.02 -14.23 21.02
N ILE A 102 -17.08 -13.87 21.92
CA ILE A 102 -17.19 -14.16 23.36
C ILE A 102 -18.48 -13.56 23.93
N LEU A 103 -18.75 -12.27 23.67
CA LEU A 103 -19.96 -11.60 24.15
C LEU A 103 -21.24 -12.23 23.58
N LEU A 104 -21.21 -12.75 22.36
CA LEU A 104 -22.36 -13.46 21.79
C LEU A 104 -22.63 -14.79 22.48
N ASN A 105 -21.57 -15.53 22.85
CA ASN A 105 -21.71 -16.77 23.62
C ASN A 105 -22.24 -16.50 25.04
N GLU A 106 -21.86 -15.37 25.63
CA GLU A 106 -22.35 -14.90 26.93
C GLU A 106 -23.75 -14.24 26.86
N GLN A 107 -24.29 -14.07 25.65
CA GLN A 107 -25.57 -13.39 25.38
C GLN A 107 -25.60 -11.89 25.75
N GLU A 108 -24.42 -11.27 25.88
CA GLU A 108 -24.22 -9.85 26.18
C GLU A 108 -24.37 -8.98 24.90
N TYR A 109 -25.55 -9.06 24.28
CA TYR A 109 -25.81 -8.48 22.95
C TYR A 109 -25.71 -6.97 22.91
N ASP A 110 -26.21 -6.27 23.93
CA ASP A 110 -26.20 -4.81 23.96
C ASP A 110 -24.77 -4.30 24.10
N TYR A 111 -23.95 -4.95 24.94
CA TYR A 111 -22.54 -4.60 25.08
C TYR A 111 -21.75 -4.88 23.79
N ALA A 112 -22.01 -6.01 23.12
CA ALA A 112 -21.43 -6.31 21.81
C ALA A 112 -21.77 -5.23 20.77
N LEU A 113 -23.01 -4.77 20.72
CA LEU A 113 -23.46 -3.70 19.81
C LEU A 113 -22.79 -2.36 20.13
N SER A 114 -22.72 -1.96 21.41
CA SER A 114 -22.02 -0.74 21.81
C SER A 114 -20.54 -0.79 21.41
N ARG A 115 -19.88 -1.93 21.58
CA ARG A 115 -18.48 -2.10 21.18
C ARG A 115 -18.29 -2.00 19.67
N LEU A 116 -19.21 -2.55 18.88
CA LEU A 116 -19.23 -2.42 17.42
C LEU A 116 -19.48 -0.99 16.95
N GLU A 117 -20.26 -0.19 17.69
CA GLU A 117 -20.45 1.23 17.40
C GLU A 117 -19.19 2.05 17.58
N MET A 118 -18.38 1.76 18.60
CA MET A 118 -17.11 2.47 18.83
C MET A 118 -16.05 2.20 17.75
N HIS A 119 -16.16 1.08 17.03
CA HIS A 119 -15.19 0.69 16.00
C HIS A 119 -15.64 0.97 14.57
N GLY A 120 -16.90 1.36 14.36
CA GLY A 120 -17.46 1.69 13.05
C GLY A 120 -17.23 3.15 12.71
N ASN A 121 -16.57 3.42 11.58
CA ASN A 121 -16.31 4.80 11.14
C ASN A 121 -17.37 5.29 10.12
N GLY A 122 -18.37 4.46 9.81
CA GLY A 122 -19.41 4.77 8.81
C GLY A 122 -18.93 4.75 7.35
N ASN A 123 -17.68 4.34 7.09
CA ASN A 123 -17.11 4.25 5.75
C ASN A 123 -17.33 2.88 5.13
N LEU A 124 -18.46 2.72 4.42
CA LEU A 124 -18.93 1.46 3.84
C LEU A 124 -18.02 0.84 2.75
N SER A 125 -16.99 1.56 2.30
CA SER A 125 -16.01 1.07 1.32
C SER A 125 -14.93 0.17 1.95
N ASN A 126 -14.78 0.18 3.28
CA ASN A 126 -13.79 -0.60 4.00
C ASN A 126 -14.35 -1.98 4.41
N LYS A 127 -13.60 -3.06 4.14
CA LYS A 127 -13.94 -4.42 4.59
C LYS A 127 -14.24 -4.48 6.11
N LYS A 128 -13.50 -3.71 6.91
CA LYS A 128 -13.70 -3.63 8.36
C LYS A 128 -15.10 -3.13 8.73
N ASP A 129 -15.57 -2.06 8.10
CA ASP A 129 -16.88 -1.48 8.38
C ASP A 129 -18.01 -2.38 7.86
N GLN A 130 -17.76 -3.15 6.80
CA GLN A 130 -18.67 -4.19 6.29
C GLN A 130 -18.83 -5.34 7.30
N ASP A 131 -17.73 -5.85 7.85
CA ASP A 131 -17.77 -6.89 8.89
C ASP A 131 -18.52 -6.40 10.14
N ILE A 132 -18.34 -5.13 10.51
CA ILE A 132 -19.09 -4.50 11.61
C ILE A 132 -20.60 -4.45 11.32
N LEU A 133 -20.99 -4.05 10.11
CA LEU A 133 -22.41 -4.05 9.70
C LEU A 133 -23.01 -5.45 9.72
N PHE A 134 -22.29 -6.43 9.18
CA PHE A 134 -22.72 -7.83 9.20
C PHE A 134 -22.96 -8.30 10.64
N LEU A 135 -22.00 -8.07 11.53
CA LEU A 135 -22.11 -8.46 12.94
C LEU A 135 -23.28 -7.78 13.63
N LYS A 136 -23.50 -6.47 13.43
CA LYS A 136 -24.68 -5.79 13.96
C LYS A 136 -25.97 -6.45 13.45
N GLY A 137 -26.03 -6.80 12.17
CA GLY A 137 -27.16 -7.53 11.58
C GLY A 137 -27.39 -8.89 12.22
N LYS A 138 -26.34 -9.72 12.30
CA LYS A 138 -26.34 -11.05 12.92
C LYS A 138 -26.79 -10.99 14.39
N ILE A 139 -26.25 -10.05 15.17
CA ILE A 139 -26.60 -9.88 16.59
C ILE A 139 -28.08 -9.52 16.75
N ASN A 140 -28.57 -8.58 15.93
CA ASN A 140 -29.99 -8.21 15.95
C ASN A 140 -30.89 -9.39 15.57
N TYR A 141 -30.47 -10.23 14.62
CA TYR A 141 -31.19 -11.45 14.30
C TYR A 141 -31.23 -12.43 15.47
N ILE A 142 -30.08 -12.72 16.10
CA ILE A 142 -29.98 -13.67 17.22
C ILE A 142 -30.88 -13.24 18.39
N ARG A 143 -30.95 -11.93 18.68
CA ARG A 143 -31.81 -11.40 19.75
C ARG A 143 -33.28 -11.19 19.35
N GLY A 144 -33.70 -11.65 18.16
CA GLY A 144 -35.08 -11.57 17.68
C GLY A 144 -35.53 -10.19 17.16
N ARG A 145 -34.61 -9.23 17.02
CA ARG A 145 -34.89 -7.89 16.46
C ARG A 145 -34.71 -7.92 14.94
N PHE A 146 -35.61 -8.62 14.27
CA PHE A 146 -35.53 -8.90 12.83
C PHE A 146 -35.61 -7.63 11.96
N ASP A 147 -36.37 -6.63 12.41
CA ASP A 147 -36.47 -5.30 11.78
C ASP A 147 -35.10 -4.60 11.69
N LEU A 148 -34.36 -4.58 12.81
CA LEU A 148 -33.03 -4.00 12.89
C LEU A 148 -32.01 -4.84 12.13
N ALA A 149 -32.13 -6.18 12.19
CA ALA A 149 -31.28 -7.09 11.43
C ALA A 149 -31.38 -6.81 9.94
N ILE A 150 -32.60 -6.74 9.40
CA ILE A 150 -32.86 -6.41 7.99
C ILE A 150 -32.26 -5.06 7.63
N ASN A 151 -32.43 -4.03 8.46
CA ASN A 151 -31.89 -2.70 8.19
C ASN A 151 -30.36 -2.73 7.99
N GLN A 152 -29.63 -3.38 8.90
CA GLN A 152 -28.17 -3.44 8.82
C GLN A 152 -27.68 -4.33 7.68
N LEU A 153 -28.30 -5.50 7.50
CA LEU A 153 -27.92 -6.45 6.44
C LEU A 153 -28.26 -5.91 5.04
N PHE A 154 -29.39 -5.21 4.90
CA PHE A 154 -29.75 -4.57 3.65
C PHE A 154 -28.79 -3.44 3.26
N LYS A 155 -28.32 -2.66 4.25
CA LYS A 155 -27.25 -1.68 4.03
C LYS A 155 -25.96 -2.34 3.56
N LEU A 156 -25.57 -3.47 4.17
CA LEU A 156 -24.39 -4.23 3.79
C LEU A 156 -24.46 -4.69 2.32
N ILE A 157 -25.54 -5.37 1.92
CA ILE A 157 -25.65 -5.94 0.57
C ILE A 157 -25.85 -4.90 -0.53
N LYS A 158 -26.35 -3.70 -0.20
CA LYS A 158 -26.45 -2.58 -1.15
C LYS A 158 -25.08 -2.12 -1.62
N GLU A 159 -24.09 -2.16 -0.74
CA GLU A 159 -22.73 -1.70 -1.01
C GLU A 159 -21.88 -2.83 -1.61
N ARG A 160 -22.08 -4.08 -1.16
CA ARG A 160 -21.47 -5.27 -1.76
C ARG A 160 -22.47 -6.38 -1.96
N TYR A 161 -22.70 -6.69 -3.23
CA TYR A 161 -23.55 -7.80 -3.64
C TYR A 161 -22.91 -9.19 -3.46
N ASP A 162 -21.65 -9.25 -3.03
CA ASP A 162 -20.88 -10.48 -2.81
C ASP A 162 -20.58 -10.64 -1.30
N TYR A 163 -21.62 -10.92 -0.53
CA TYR A 163 -21.54 -11.23 0.90
C TYR A 163 -22.57 -12.32 1.24
N PRO A 164 -22.29 -13.60 0.93
CA PRO A 164 -23.27 -14.70 1.02
C PRO A 164 -23.90 -14.86 2.40
N GLU A 165 -23.12 -14.69 3.48
CA GLU A 165 -23.60 -14.75 4.85
C GLU A 165 -24.60 -13.62 5.15
N GLY A 166 -24.44 -12.47 4.51
CA GLY A 166 -25.32 -11.32 4.64
C GLY A 166 -26.69 -11.62 4.05
N PHE A 167 -26.72 -12.22 2.86
CA PHE A 167 -27.94 -12.72 2.24
C PHE A 167 -28.58 -13.85 3.06
N LEU A 168 -27.79 -14.76 3.62
CA LEU A 168 -28.29 -15.84 4.47
C LEU A 168 -29.04 -15.30 5.70
N TYR A 169 -28.42 -14.40 6.46
CA TYR A 169 -29.07 -13.81 7.65
C TYR A 169 -30.23 -12.88 7.27
N LEU A 170 -30.17 -12.22 6.12
CA LEU A 170 -31.27 -11.39 5.62
C LEU A 170 -32.49 -12.26 5.28
N GLY A 171 -32.27 -13.38 4.60
CA GLY A 171 -33.31 -14.35 4.28
C GLY A 171 -33.96 -14.92 5.54
N LYS A 172 -33.13 -15.32 6.52
CA LYS A 172 -33.61 -15.81 7.84
C LYS A 172 -34.43 -14.75 8.58
N ALA A 173 -34.03 -13.48 8.52
CA ALA A 173 -34.78 -12.41 9.16
C ALA A 173 -36.11 -12.12 8.44
N TYR A 174 -36.16 -12.22 7.10
CA TYR A 174 -37.42 -12.12 6.35
C TYR A 174 -38.36 -13.29 6.63
N GLU A 175 -37.85 -14.52 6.66
CA GLU A 175 -38.61 -15.72 7.00
C GLU A 175 -39.22 -15.62 8.41
N ALA A 176 -38.44 -15.16 9.39
CA ALA A 176 -38.93 -14.94 10.75
C ALA A 176 -40.05 -13.90 10.87
N LEU A 177 -40.21 -13.02 9.87
CA LEU A 177 -41.29 -12.06 9.76
C LEU A 177 -42.43 -12.53 8.83
N GLY A 178 -42.38 -13.74 8.29
CA GLY A 178 -43.36 -14.29 7.35
C GLY A 178 -43.32 -13.65 5.96
N LEU A 179 -42.17 -13.11 5.56
CA LEU A 179 -41.97 -12.44 4.26
C LEU A 179 -41.33 -13.41 3.25
N ASP A 180 -42.04 -14.49 2.92
CA ASP A 180 -41.52 -15.65 2.19
C ASP A 180 -40.90 -15.30 0.82
N ASP A 181 -41.55 -14.43 0.05
CA ASP A 181 -41.04 -13.99 -1.26
C ASP A 181 -39.68 -13.29 -1.14
N LYS A 182 -39.50 -12.47 -0.09
CA LYS A 182 -38.24 -11.76 0.17
C LYS A 182 -37.17 -12.68 0.73
N ALA A 183 -37.58 -13.65 1.56
CA ALA A 183 -36.69 -14.67 2.08
C ALA A 183 -36.11 -15.50 0.92
N LYS A 184 -36.97 -15.98 0.01
CA LYS A 184 -36.56 -16.69 -1.20
C LYS A 184 -35.59 -15.87 -2.06
N TRP A 185 -35.92 -14.60 -2.33
CA TRP A 185 -35.04 -13.70 -3.06
C TRP A 185 -33.64 -13.60 -2.43
N ALA A 186 -33.56 -13.53 -1.11
CA ALA A 186 -32.28 -13.47 -0.41
C ALA A 186 -31.52 -14.80 -0.50
N TYR A 187 -32.20 -15.94 -0.29
CA TYR A 187 -31.56 -17.26 -0.33
C TYR A 187 -31.01 -17.64 -1.71
N GLU A 188 -31.65 -17.22 -2.80
CA GLU A 188 -31.16 -17.43 -4.16
C GLU A 188 -29.78 -16.77 -4.43
N ARG A 189 -29.33 -15.88 -3.53
CA ARG A 189 -28.09 -15.11 -3.64
C ARG A 189 -27.01 -15.54 -2.66
N VAL A 190 -27.20 -16.67 -1.98
CA VAL A 190 -26.22 -17.25 -1.03
C VAL A 190 -25.17 -18.10 -1.77
N ASN A 191 -24.77 -17.71 -2.99
CA ASN A 191 -23.84 -18.48 -3.84
C ASN A 191 -22.44 -17.89 -3.85
#